data_AF-A0A7V8SV83-F1
#
_entry.id   AF-A0A7V8SV83-F1
#
_cell.length_a   1.000
_cell.length_b   1.000
_cell.length_c   1.000
_cell.angle_alpha   90.00
_cell.angle_beta   90.00
_cell.angle_gamma   90.00
#
_symmetry.space_group_name_H-M   'P 1'
#
loop_
_entity.id
_entity.type
_entity.pdbx_description
1 polymer ?
#
loop_
_entity_poly.entity_id
_entity_poly.type
_entity_poly.pdbx_seq_one_letter_code
_entity_poly.pdbx_strand_id
1 'polypeptide(L)'
;MEGKGLAKGNPPQQNASRTPSRKDAPSELERVRQAARKDKQLRFTALLHHIYNLETLRMAYFSLKKEAAPGVDGETWRHYGEELESNLQDLSERLKRGAYRAKPVRRVYIAKTDGRQRPLGVPVLEDKIVQRATVEVLNAIYETDFLGFSYGFRPGRNQHQALDALYTGLLTRKVNWVLDLDIKSFFDGLSHEWLVKFVEHRIADRRVVRLIQKWLNAGVLEDGKRIRVEEGTPQGGSASPLLANVYLHYVFDLWIQAWRRKRPHGDVIVVRFADDIVVGFQSKADAEQFRAELTERMRKFNLELHPEKTRLLEFGPFAINNRQ
;
A
#
# COMPACT_ATOMS: atom_id res chain seq x y z
N MET A 1 16.52 23.87 6.09
CA MET A 1 16.66 22.88 7.17
C MET A 1 15.53 23.10 8.14
N GLU A 2 14.58 22.18 8.17
CA GLU A 2 13.47 22.03 9.13
C GLU A 2 12.89 20.66 8.73
N GLY A 3 13.19 19.55 9.41
CA GLY A 3 13.06 19.36 10.85
C GLY A 3 11.73 18.64 11.05
N LYS A 4 11.77 17.30 11.16
CA LYS A 4 10.61 16.45 11.44
C LYS A 4 9.93 16.96 12.73
N GLY A 5 8.87 17.74 12.58
CA GLY A 5 7.95 18.06 13.65
C GLY A 5 6.88 16.98 13.74
N LEU A 6 7.03 16.07 14.70
CA LEU A 6 5.92 15.27 15.20
C LEU A 6 4.87 16.22 15.76
N ALA A 7 3.60 16.00 15.45
CA ALA A 7 2.50 16.63 16.17
C ALA A 7 2.64 16.26 17.66
N LYS A 8 2.76 17.29 18.51
CA LYS A 8 2.97 17.16 19.95
C LYS A 8 1.74 16.53 20.61
N GLY A 9 1.98 15.56 21.50
CA GLY A 9 0.99 15.10 22.48
C GLY A 9 1.14 13.63 22.87
N ASN A 10 2.25 13.26 23.54
CA ASN A 10 2.31 12.20 24.56
C ASN A 10 3.73 12.13 25.15
N PRO A 11 3.91 12.11 26.49
CA PRO A 11 5.23 12.10 27.12
C PRO A 11 5.90 10.72 27.02
N PRO A 12 7.23 10.64 26.84
CA PRO A 12 7.96 9.37 26.88
C PRO A 12 8.26 8.98 28.33
N GLN A 13 7.60 7.96 28.85
CA GLN A 13 8.06 7.28 30.08
C GLN A 13 9.28 6.41 29.74
N GLN A 14 10.46 6.88 30.14
CA GLN A 14 11.65 6.05 30.26
C GLN A 14 11.63 5.35 31.62
N ASN A 15 11.60 4.02 31.63
CA ASN A 15 12.07 3.24 32.77
C ASN A 15 13.14 2.27 32.26
N ALA A 16 14.33 2.40 32.84
CA ALA A 16 15.53 1.66 32.51
C ALA A 16 15.41 0.17 32.86
N SER A 17 15.93 -0.70 32.00
CA SER A 17 16.24 -2.09 32.35
C SER A 17 17.75 -2.29 32.30
N ARG A 18 18.34 -2.54 33.48
CA ARG A 18 19.69 -3.06 33.66
C ARG A 18 19.69 -4.58 33.36
N THR A 19 20.83 -5.05 32.84
CA THR A 19 21.33 -6.43 32.62
C THR A 19 21.25 -6.94 31.17
N PRO A 20 22.39 -7.16 30.48
CA PRO A 20 22.40 -7.63 29.10
C PRO A 20 22.26 -9.15 29.06
N SER A 21 21.14 -9.64 28.53
CA SER A 21 20.99 -11.04 28.13
C SER A 21 20.99 -11.10 26.60
N ARG A 22 21.38 -12.24 26.01
CA ARG A 22 21.50 -12.51 24.55
C ARG A 22 20.26 -12.20 23.66
N LYS A 23 19.26 -11.47 24.14
CA LYS A 23 18.08 -10.96 23.40
C LYS A 23 18.32 -9.63 22.66
N ASP A 24 19.51 -9.03 22.75
CA ASP A 24 19.76 -7.68 22.23
C ASP A 24 20.05 -7.61 20.71
N ALA A 25 20.07 -8.74 20.00
CA ALA A 25 20.23 -8.73 18.56
C ALA A 25 18.88 -8.43 17.88
N PRO A 26 18.76 -7.33 17.09
CA PRO A 26 17.56 -7.08 16.30
C PRO A 26 17.26 -8.29 15.40
N SER A 27 15.98 -8.64 15.29
CA SER A 27 15.51 -9.68 14.36
C SER A 27 16.05 -9.38 12.95
N GLU A 28 16.18 -10.40 12.11
CA GLU A 28 16.73 -10.20 10.75
C GLU A 28 16.00 -9.10 9.98
N LEU A 29 14.67 -9.02 10.11
CA LEU A 29 13.87 -7.96 9.51
C LEU A 29 14.07 -6.58 10.14
N GLU A 30 14.38 -6.51 11.44
CA GLU A 30 14.74 -5.23 12.06
C GLU A 30 16.09 -4.71 11.53
N ARG A 31 17.04 -5.59 11.18
CA ARG A 31 18.28 -5.17 10.48
C ARG A 31 17.99 -4.63 9.08
N VAL A 32 17.09 -5.29 8.33
CA VAL A 32 16.61 -4.79 7.03
C VAL A 32 16.01 -3.39 7.19
N ARG A 33 15.16 -3.20 8.22
CA ARG A 33 14.54 -1.91 8.53
C ARG A 33 15.55 -0.83 8.91
N GLN A 34 16.55 -1.16 9.73
CA GLN A 34 17.62 -0.24 10.11
C GLN A 34 18.43 0.20 8.89
N ALA A 35 18.79 -0.73 8.01
CA ALA A 35 19.47 -0.42 6.75
C ALA A 35 18.61 0.49 5.85
N ALA A 36 17.32 0.20 5.71
CA ALA A 36 16.39 1.00 4.91
C ALA A 36 16.17 2.42 5.46
N ARG A 37 16.27 2.60 6.79
CA ARG A 37 16.23 3.91 7.45
C ARG A 37 17.51 4.70 7.22
N LYS A 38 18.67 4.05 7.29
CA LYS A 38 19.99 4.68 7.17
C LYS A 38 20.25 5.18 5.74
N ASP A 39 19.86 4.39 4.75
CA ASP A 39 20.06 4.72 3.34
C ASP A 39 18.77 4.55 2.53
N LYS A 40 18.27 5.69 2.01
CA LYS A 40 17.04 5.78 1.19
C LYS A 40 17.23 5.38 -0.27
N GLN A 41 18.46 5.20 -0.71
CA GLN A 41 18.80 4.75 -2.07
C GLN A 41 19.25 3.28 -2.09
N LEU A 42 19.43 2.65 -0.92
CA LEU A 42 19.85 1.26 -0.82
C LEU A 42 18.83 0.33 -1.50
N ARG A 43 19.36 -0.51 -2.40
CA ARG A 43 18.64 -1.58 -3.07
C ARG A 43 18.94 -2.93 -2.44
N PHE A 44 17.90 -3.63 -2.00
CA PHE A 44 18.00 -4.90 -1.28
C PHE A 44 18.07 -6.08 -2.26
N THR A 45 19.16 -6.84 -2.23
CA THR A 45 19.47 -7.91 -3.20
C THR A 45 19.18 -9.32 -2.70
N ALA A 46 19.04 -9.51 -1.39
CA ALA A 46 18.77 -10.81 -0.78
C ALA A 46 17.63 -10.69 0.23
N LEU A 47 16.40 -10.97 -0.22
CA LEU A 47 15.19 -10.88 0.60
C LEU A 47 14.35 -12.15 0.56
N LEU A 48 14.44 -12.95 -0.50
CA LEU A 48 13.58 -14.15 -0.66
C LEU A 48 13.71 -15.12 0.52
N HIS A 49 14.89 -15.21 1.13
CA HIS A 49 15.14 -16.11 2.26
C HIS A 49 14.37 -15.75 3.54
N HIS A 50 14.03 -14.48 3.74
CA HIS A 50 13.11 -14.09 4.81
C HIS A 50 11.67 -14.48 4.47
N ILE A 51 11.30 -14.55 3.18
CA ILE A 51 9.94 -14.90 2.74
C ILE A 51 9.68 -16.40 2.90
N TYR A 52 10.61 -17.25 2.45
CA TYR A 52 10.44 -18.71 2.58
C TYR A 52 10.81 -19.25 3.97
N ASN A 53 11.22 -18.40 4.91
CA ASN A 53 11.48 -18.83 6.28
C ASN A 53 10.21 -19.45 6.88
N LEU A 54 10.33 -20.64 7.46
CA LEU A 54 9.19 -21.42 7.96
C LEU A 54 8.38 -20.65 9.03
N GLU A 55 9.06 -19.94 9.93
CA GLU A 55 8.39 -19.11 10.93
C GLU A 55 7.65 -17.93 10.29
N THR A 56 8.22 -17.31 9.26
CA THR A 56 7.54 -16.22 8.53
C THR A 56 6.29 -16.73 7.80
N LEU A 57 6.36 -17.90 7.16
CA LEU A 57 5.19 -18.52 6.53
C LEU A 57 4.13 -18.94 7.56
N ARG A 58 4.54 -19.47 8.71
CA ARG A 58 3.66 -19.83 9.83
C ARG A 58 2.93 -18.61 10.39
N MET A 59 3.66 -17.54 10.67
CA MET A 59 3.08 -16.27 11.13
C MET A 59 2.13 -15.68 10.08
N ALA A 60 2.49 -15.77 8.80
CA ALA A 60 1.63 -15.34 7.71
C ALA A 60 0.31 -16.12 7.71
N TYR A 61 0.36 -17.46 7.80
CA TYR A 61 -0.81 -18.33 7.88
C TYR A 61 -1.75 -17.99 9.05
N PHE A 62 -1.21 -17.81 10.27
CA PHE A 62 -2.02 -17.46 11.43
C PHE A 62 -2.61 -16.05 11.38
N SER A 63 -2.02 -15.15 10.58
CA SER A 63 -2.56 -13.81 10.36
C SER A 63 -3.71 -13.75 9.35
N LEU A 64 -3.97 -14.85 8.62
CA LEU A 64 -5.09 -14.94 7.68
C LEU A 64 -6.42 -15.14 8.43
N LYS A 65 -7.52 -14.65 7.83
CA LYS A 65 -8.86 -14.93 8.33
C LYS A 65 -9.21 -16.41 8.10
N LYS A 66 -9.59 -17.11 9.17
CA LYS A 66 -9.86 -18.56 9.14
C LYS A 66 -11.05 -18.92 8.23
N GLU A 67 -12.04 -18.04 8.17
CA GLU A 67 -13.28 -18.20 7.39
C GLU A 67 -13.18 -17.56 5.99
N ALA A 68 -11.98 -17.16 5.55
CA ALA A 68 -11.81 -16.61 4.21
C ALA A 68 -12.20 -17.63 3.13
N ALA A 69 -12.94 -17.18 2.12
CA ALA A 69 -13.35 -18.04 1.02
C ALA A 69 -12.13 -18.68 0.32
N PRO A 70 -12.22 -19.97 -0.06
CA PRO A 70 -11.14 -20.65 -0.77
C PRO A 70 -10.99 -20.11 -2.19
N GLY A 71 -9.79 -20.32 -2.76
CA GLY A 71 -9.48 -19.96 -4.14
C GLY A 71 -10.00 -20.99 -5.14
N VAL A 72 -9.35 -21.07 -6.30
CA VAL A 72 -9.74 -22.00 -7.38
C VAL A 72 -9.49 -23.48 -7.06
N ASP A 73 -8.65 -23.79 -6.09
CA ASP A 73 -8.32 -25.15 -5.66
C ASP A 73 -9.19 -25.68 -4.51
N GLY A 74 -10.11 -24.86 -3.99
CA GLY A 74 -11.01 -25.27 -2.90
C GLY A 74 -10.34 -25.40 -1.53
N GLU A 75 -9.03 -25.23 -1.44
CA GLU A 75 -8.26 -25.42 -0.20
C GLU A 75 -8.66 -24.38 0.86
N THR A 76 -9.07 -24.86 2.03
CA THR A 76 -9.53 -24.01 3.14
C THR A 76 -8.46 -23.86 4.21
N TRP A 77 -8.55 -22.79 5.00
CA TRP A 77 -7.62 -22.60 6.12
C TRP A 77 -7.63 -23.79 7.08
N ARG A 78 -8.81 -24.34 7.40
CA ARG A 78 -8.94 -25.45 8.37
C ARG A 78 -8.30 -26.73 7.86
N HIS A 79 -8.63 -27.15 6.63
CA HIS A 79 -8.08 -28.37 6.02
C HIS A 79 -6.56 -28.29 5.86
N TYR A 80 -6.04 -27.19 5.30
CA TYR A 80 -4.59 -26.97 5.19
C TYR A 80 -3.87 -27.01 6.55
N GLY A 81 -4.56 -26.59 7.61
CA GLY A 81 -4.07 -26.58 8.98
C GLY A 81 -3.95 -27.94 9.65
N GLU A 82 -4.59 -28.99 9.11
CA GLU A 82 -4.53 -30.35 9.66
C GLU A 82 -3.10 -30.93 9.57
N GLU A 83 -2.39 -30.63 8.48
CA GLU A 83 -0.98 -30.99 8.25
C GLU A 83 -0.08 -29.76 8.11
N LEU A 84 -0.36 -28.70 8.89
CA LEU A 84 0.23 -27.36 8.72
C LEU A 84 1.76 -27.38 8.52
N GLU A 85 2.49 -28.09 9.39
CA GLU A 85 3.96 -28.08 9.37
C GLU A 85 4.53 -28.75 8.12
N SER A 86 3.95 -29.88 7.69
CA SER A 86 4.33 -30.56 6.46
C SER A 86 4.06 -29.68 5.24
N ASN A 87 2.86 -29.08 5.19
CA ASN A 87 2.44 -28.20 4.10
C ASN A 87 3.33 -26.95 3.99
N LEU A 88 3.67 -26.30 5.12
CA LEU A 88 4.55 -25.14 5.13
C LEU A 88 6.00 -25.49 4.77
N GLN A 89 6.48 -26.67 5.15
CA GLN A 89 7.81 -27.15 4.78
C GLN A 89 7.91 -27.36 3.26
N ASP A 90 6.95 -28.06 2.65
CA ASP A 90 6.90 -28.23 1.19
C ASP A 90 6.81 -26.87 0.45
N LEU A 91 5.94 -25.97 0.93
CA LEU A 91 5.82 -24.62 0.36
C LEU A 91 7.14 -23.84 0.45
N SER A 92 7.84 -23.90 1.59
CA SER A 92 9.15 -23.28 1.78
C SER A 92 10.18 -23.82 0.78
N GLU A 93 10.26 -25.14 0.62
CA GLU A 93 11.19 -25.79 -0.30
C GLU A 93 10.88 -25.43 -1.75
N ARG A 94 9.61 -25.42 -2.14
CA ARG A 94 9.16 -24.97 -3.47
C ARG A 94 9.54 -23.52 -3.73
N LEU A 95 9.41 -22.62 -2.76
CA LEU A 95 9.84 -21.23 -2.89
C LEU A 95 11.36 -21.13 -3.03
N LYS A 96 12.11 -21.82 -2.17
CA LYS A 96 13.58 -21.83 -2.14
C LYS A 96 14.19 -22.29 -3.47
N ARG A 97 13.65 -23.37 -4.07
CA ARG A 97 14.10 -23.90 -5.37
C ARG A 97 13.46 -23.24 -6.59
N GLY A 98 12.53 -22.30 -6.38
CA GLY A 98 11.85 -21.57 -7.45
C GLY A 98 10.69 -22.32 -8.15
N ALA A 99 10.27 -23.47 -7.60
CA ALA A 99 9.19 -24.31 -8.13
C ALA A 99 7.78 -23.77 -7.80
N TYR A 100 7.64 -22.80 -6.90
CA TYR A 100 6.36 -22.16 -6.60
C TYR A 100 5.72 -21.52 -7.86
N ARG A 101 4.42 -21.76 -8.08
CA ARG A 101 3.63 -21.19 -9.16
C ARG A 101 2.37 -20.55 -8.59
N ALA A 102 2.16 -19.25 -8.89
CA ALA A 102 0.92 -18.56 -8.56
C ALA A 102 -0.24 -19.17 -9.36
N LYS A 103 -1.38 -19.40 -8.71
CA LYS A 103 -2.58 -19.92 -9.36
C LYS A 103 -3.49 -18.76 -9.79
N PRO A 104 -4.31 -18.91 -10.83
CA PRO A 104 -5.31 -17.91 -11.19
C PRO A 104 -6.22 -17.59 -9.99
N VAL A 105 -6.58 -16.31 -9.81
CA VAL A 105 -7.51 -15.93 -8.75
C VAL A 105 -8.94 -16.28 -9.15
N ARG A 106 -9.77 -16.72 -8.20
CA ARG A 106 -11.18 -17.02 -8.45
C ARG A 106 -11.98 -15.71 -8.47
N ARG A 107 -12.75 -15.44 -9.53
CA ARG A 107 -13.63 -14.26 -9.56
C ARG A 107 -14.83 -14.44 -8.63
N VAL A 108 -15.14 -13.41 -7.86
CA VAL A 108 -16.37 -13.29 -7.06
C VAL A 108 -16.92 -11.88 -7.21
N TYR A 109 -18.24 -11.74 -7.22
CA TYR A 109 -18.92 -10.45 -7.30
C TYR A 109 -19.52 -10.05 -5.97
N ILE A 110 -19.23 -8.84 -5.51
CA ILE A 110 -19.90 -8.23 -4.35
C ILE A 110 -20.84 -7.13 -4.85
N ALA A 111 -22.11 -7.17 -4.42
CA ALA A 111 -23.06 -6.12 -4.71
C ALA A 111 -22.63 -4.79 -4.04
N LYS A 112 -22.65 -3.70 -4.80
CA LYS A 112 -22.53 -2.35 -4.28
C LYS A 112 -23.91 -1.80 -3.92
N THR A 113 -23.92 -0.76 -3.10
CA THR A 113 -25.13 -0.03 -2.72
C THR A 113 -25.83 0.66 -3.90
N ASP A 114 -25.10 0.95 -4.98
CA ASP A 114 -25.61 1.56 -6.21
C ASP A 114 -26.13 0.52 -7.24
N GLY A 115 -26.26 -0.74 -6.85
CA GLY A 115 -26.73 -1.84 -7.70
C GLY A 115 -25.68 -2.42 -8.66
N ARG A 116 -24.51 -1.79 -8.81
CA ARG A 116 -23.41 -2.35 -9.59
C ARG A 116 -22.72 -3.47 -8.81
N GLN A 117 -21.96 -4.32 -9.50
CA GLN A 117 -21.14 -5.35 -8.85
C GLN A 117 -19.66 -4.95 -8.83
N ARG A 118 -18.97 -5.24 -7.73
CA ARG A 118 -17.51 -5.11 -7.60
C ARG A 118 -16.88 -6.49 -7.82
N PRO A 119 -16.08 -6.67 -8.87
CA PRO A 119 -15.38 -7.91 -9.08
C PRO A 119 -14.19 -8.01 -8.10
N LEU A 120 -14.08 -9.12 -7.38
CA LEU A 120 -12.97 -9.47 -6.52
C LEU A 120 -12.28 -10.74 -7.02
N GLY A 121 -10.97 -10.80 -6.88
CA GLY A 121 -10.16 -11.99 -7.10
C GLY A 121 -9.79 -12.62 -5.76
N VAL A 122 -10.25 -13.84 -5.52
CA VAL A 122 -9.91 -14.62 -4.33
C VAL A 122 -8.73 -15.54 -4.68
N PRO A 123 -7.51 -15.27 -4.15
CA PRO A 123 -6.37 -16.16 -4.38
C PRO A 123 -6.55 -17.48 -3.62
N VAL A 124 -5.77 -18.49 -4.01
CA VAL A 124 -5.63 -19.73 -3.25
C VAL A 124 -4.92 -19.49 -1.92
N LEU A 125 -5.07 -20.42 -0.98
CA LEU A 125 -4.56 -20.24 0.38
C LEU A 125 -3.03 -20.04 0.41
N GLU A 126 -2.27 -20.88 -0.29
CA GLU A 126 -0.82 -20.74 -0.37
C GLU A 126 -0.41 -19.37 -0.92
N ASP A 127 -1.08 -18.89 -1.97
CA ASP A 127 -0.81 -17.56 -2.54
C ASP A 127 -1.05 -16.46 -1.50
N LYS A 128 -2.10 -16.56 -0.67
CA LYS A 128 -2.34 -15.63 0.45
C LYS A 128 -1.22 -15.69 1.48
N ILE A 129 -0.75 -16.88 1.85
CA ILE A 129 0.36 -17.07 2.81
C ILE A 129 1.63 -16.42 2.26
N VAL A 130 2.03 -16.74 1.03
CA VAL A 130 3.27 -16.21 0.44
C VAL A 130 3.18 -14.70 0.20
N GLN A 131 2.03 -14.19 -0.25
CA GLN A 131 1.79 -12.75 -0.37
C GLN A 131 1.93 -12.05 0.97
N ARG A 132 1.36 -12.61 2.04
CA ARG A 132 1.40 -12.04 3.38
C ARG A 132 2.82 -12.06 3.96
N ALA A 133 3.56 -13.16 3.81
CA ALA A 133 4.97 -13.23 4.17
C ALA A 133 5.82 -12.20 3.40
N THR A 134 5.55 -12.03 2.11
CA THR A 134 6.24 -11.02 1.27
C THR A 134 5.94 -9.60 1.73
N VAL A 135 4.67 -9.30 2.09
CA VAL A 135 4.27 -8.00 2.64
C VAL A 135 5.02 -7.69 3.92
N GLU A 136 5.19 -8.66 4.82
CA GLU A 136 5.93 -8.46 6.07
C GLU A 136 7.39 -8.04 5.80
N VAL A 137 8.07 -8.76 4.90
CA VAL A 137 9.46 -8.46 4.51
C VAL A 137 9.56 -7.10 3.82
N LEU A 138 8.65 -6.79 2.90
CA LEU A 138 8.67 -5.52 2.16
C LEU A 138 8.29 -4.32 3.04
N ASN A 139 7.42 -4.50 4.02
CA ASN A 139 7.07 -3.45 4.99
C ASN A 139 8.26 -3.05 5.86
N ALA A 140 9.21 -3.95 6.12
CA ALA A 140 10.46 -3.58 6.79
C ALA A 140 11.22 -2.48 6.03
N ILE A 141 11.03 -2.38 4.71
CA ILE A 141 11.65 -1.39 3.84
C ILE A 141 10.71 -0.19 3.63
N TYR A 142 9.54 -0.43 3.03
CA TYR A 142 8.67 0.65 2.54
C TYR A 142 8.04 1.50 3.65
N GLU A 143 7.77 0.95 4.84
CA GLU A 143 7.26 1.79 5.94
C GLU A 143 8.26 2.86 6.37
N THR A 144 9.55 2.64 6.09
CA THR A 144 10.57 3.66 6.35
C THR A 144 10.51 4.79 5.32
N ASP A 145 9.94 4.56 4.14
CA ASP A 145 9.93 5.46 2.98
C ASP A 145 8.61 6.22 2.83
N PHE A 146 7.49 5.54 3.12
CA PHE A 146 6.16 6.12 2.98
C PHE A 146 6.00 7.38 3.83
N LEU A 147 5.39 8.40 3.23
CA LEU A 147 5.27 9.72 3.82
C LEU A 147 4.22 9.77 4.93
N GLY A 148 4.38 10.74 5.84
CA GLY A 148 3.56 10.84 7.05
C GLY A 148 2.07 11.08 6.81
N PHE A 149 1.71 11.60 5.64
CA PHE A 149 0.32 11.88 5.25
C PHE A 149 -0.40 10.72 4.55
N SER A 150 0.28 9.59 4.34
CA SER A 150 -0.31 8.37 3.80
C SER A 150 -0.68 7.41 4.95
N TYR A 151 -1.92 6.92 4.97
CA TYR A 151 -2.46 6.15 6.09
C TYR A 151 -2.97 4.76 5.72
N GLY A 152 -3.64 4.62 4.58
CA GLY A 152 -4.37 3.40 4.24
C GLY A 152 -3.50 2.16 4.17
N PHE A 153 -3.96 1.06 4.77
CA PHE A 153 -3.30 -0.26 4.74
C PHE A 153 -1.85 -0.30 5.26
N ARG A 154 -1.48 0.59 6.18
CA ARG A 154 -0.13 0.66 6.76
C ARG A 154 -0.13 0.21 8.23
N PRO A 155 0.88 -0.54 8.69
CA PRO A 155 1.01 -0.92 10.10
C PRO A 155 0.98 0.29 11.05
N GLY A 156 0.19 0.21 12.11
CA GLY A 156 0.06 1.28 13.10
C GLY A 156 -0.67 2.54 12.62
N ARG A 157 -1.27 2.50 11.42
CA ARG A 157 -2.06 3.60 10.84
C ARG A 157 -3.51 3.17 10.60
N ASN A 158 -4.46 4.06 10.88
CA ASN A 158 -5.88 3.77 10.70
C ASN A 158 -6.68 4.97 10.15
N GLN A 159 -7.94 4.74 9.81
CA GLN A 159 -8.82 5.75 9.22
C GLN A 159 -9.11 6.92 10.17
N HIS A 160 -9.18 6.68 11.47
CA HIS A 160 -9.45 7.73 12.45
C HIS A 160 -8.29 8.73 12.54
N GLN A 161 -7.05 8.24 12.47
CA GLN A 161 -5.86 9.11 12.42
C GLN A 161 -5.79 9.93 11.12
N ALA A 162 -6.25 9.37 10.00
CA ALA A 162 -6.31 10.11 8.73
C ALA A 162 -7.34 11.26 8.82
N LEU A 163 -8.53 10.96 9.36
CA LEU A 163 -9.59 11.95 9.58
C LEU A 163 -9.16 13.04 10.57
N ASP A 164 -8.51 12.66 11.67
CA ASP A 164 -8.00 13.60 12.67
C ASP A 164 -6.94 14.56 12.08
N ALA A 165 -6.02 14.01 11.27
CA ALA A 165 -5.03 14.82 10.56
C ALA A 165 -5.66 15.77 9.54
N LEU A 166 -6.70 15.32 8.82
CA LEU A 166 -7.44 16.15 7.88
C LEU A 166 -8.17 17.27 8.62
N TYR A 167 -8.95 16.93 9.64
CA TYR A 167 -9.71 17.87 10.47
C TYR A 167 -8.80 18.93 11.08
N THR A 168 -7.72 18.51 11.73
CA THR A 168 -6.74 19.43 12.33
C THR A 168 -6.11 20.33 11.26
N GLY A 169 -5.74 19.77 10.10
CA GLY A 169 -5.19 20.55 8.99
C GLY A 169 -6.16 21.62 8.47
N LEU A 170 -7.44 21.26 8.30
CA LEU A 170 -8.48 22.17 7.80
C LEU A 170 -8.79 23.33 8.75
N LEU A 171 -8.70 23.10 10.06
CA LEU A 171 -9.00 24.13 11.07
C LEU A 171 -7.81 24.99 11.46
N THR A 172 -6.59 24.45 11.43
CA THR A 172 -5.40 25.14 11.94
C THR A 172 -4.57 25.81 10.84
N ARG A 173 -4.79 25.48 9.57
CA ARG A 173 -4.11 26.08 8.42
C ARG A 173 -5.07 26.97 7.65
N LYS A 174 -4.53 27.87 6.83
CA LYS A 174 -5.32 28.80 6.02
C LYS A 174 -5.93 28.12 4.80
N VAL A 175 -6.61 26.99 4.97
CA VAL A 175 -7.26 26.27 3.87
C VAL A 175 -8.61 26.92 3.58
N ASN A 176 -8.82 27.27 2.31
CA ASN A 176 -10.06 27.83 1.78
C ASN A 176 -10.69 26.95 0.68
N TRP A 177 -9.91 26.01 0.14
CA TRP A 177 -10.29 25.16 -0.97
C TRP A 177 -9.88 23.72 -0.68
N VAL A 178 -10.78 22.78 -0.90
CA VAL A 178 -10.53 21.35 -0.74
C VAL A 178 -10.75 20.67 -2.09
N LEU A 179 -9.70 20.00 -2.56
CA LEU A 179 -9.73 19.10 -3.70
C LEU A 179 -9.89 17.67 -3.18
N ASP A 180 -11.08 17.13 -3.35
CA ASP A 180 -11.42 15.73 -3.10
C ASP A 180 -11.14 14.94 -4.38
N LEU A 181 -10.16 14.03 -4.34
CA LEU A 181 -9.65 13.29 -5.50
C LEU A 181 -10.11 11.83 -5.41
N ASP A 182 -10.70 11.35 -6.51
CA ASP A 182 -11.04 9.94 -6.72
C ASP A 182 -10.29 9.46 -7.98
N ILE A 183 -9.61 8.33 -7.88
CA ILE A 183 -8.89 7.72 -9.02
C ILE A 183 -9.79 6.65 -9.64
N LYS A 184 -10.09 6.83 -10.93
CA LYS A 184 -11.01 5.95 -11.66
C LYS A 184 -10.45 4.54 -11.74
N SER A 185 -11.23 3.58 -11.25
CA SER A 185 -10.91 2.14 -11.31
C SER A 185 -9.47 1.81 -10.89
N PHE A 186 -8.97 2.48 -9.84
CA PHE A 186 -7.54 2.50 -9.49
C PHE A 186 -6.87 1.13 -9.53
N PHE A 187 -7.42 0.14 -8.81
CA PHE A 187 -6.84 -1.20 -8.76
C PHE A 187 -6.84 -1.93 -10.09
N ASP A 188 -7.75 -1.60 -11.00
CA ASP A 188 -7.87 -2.22 -12.33
C ASP A 188 -6.97 -1.50 -13.36
N GLY A 189 -6.64 -0.21 -13.15
CA GLY A 189 -5.78 0.59 -14.02
C GLY A 189 -4.28 0.56 -13.70
N LEU A 190 -3.85 -0.20 -12.68
CA LEU A 190 -2.43 -0.27 -12.30
C LEU A 190 -1.59 -0.94 -13.39
N SER A 191 -0.73 -0.17 -14.06
CA SER A 191 0.22 -0.73 -15.03
C SER A 191 1.23 -1.65 -14.32
N HIS A 192 1.30 -2.92 -14.75
CA HIS A 192 2.26 -3.89 -14.19
C HIS A 192 3.70 -3.45 -14.46
N GLU A 193 3.96 -2.87 -15.63
CA GLU A 193 5.30 -2.39 -16.00
C GLU A 193 5.78 -1.30 -15.04
N TRP A 194 4.96 -0.29 -14.80
CA TRP A 194 5.28 0.78 -13.85
C TRP A 194 5.41 0.26 -12.43
N LEU A 195 4.50 -0.62 -11.99
CA LEU A 195 4.56 -1.20 -10.66
C LEU A 195 5.87 -1.96 -10.42
N VAL A 196 6.32 -2.76 -11.39
CA VAL A 196 7.60 -3.47 -11.31
C VAL A 196 8.76 -2.48 -11.23
N LYS A 197 8.79 -1.45 -12.08
CA LYS A 197 9.83 -0.39 -12.02
C LYS A 197 9.87 0.29 -10.65
N PHE A 198 8.71 0.58 -10.07
CA PHE A 198 8.62 1.19 -8.74
C PHE A 198 9.11 0.26 -7.64
N VAL A 199 8.78 -1.03 -7.71
CA VAL A 199 9.31 -2.02 -6.77
C VAL A 199 10.84 -2.13 -6.89
N GLU A 200 11.37 -2.10 -8.11
CA GLU A 200 12.80 -2.26 -8.39
C GLU A 200 13.68 -1.11 -7.90
N HIS A 201 13.09 0.06 -7.60
CA HIS A 201 13.80 1.18 -6.97
C HIS A 201 14.41 0.80 -5.62
N ARG A 202 13.74 -0.05 -4.83
CA ARG A 202 14.25 -0.53 -3.53
C ARG A 202 14.59 -2.01 -3.53
N ILE A 203 13.99 -2.80 -4.41
CA ILE A 203 14.15 -4.26 -4.41
C ILE A 203 14.97 -4.69 -5.62
N ALA A 204 16.20 -5.11 -5.39
CA ALA A 204 17.07 -5.69 -6.41
C ALA A 204 17.11 -7.24 -6.38
N ASP A 205 16.49 -7.89 -5.37
CA ASP A 205 16.29 -9.34 -5.37
C ASP A 205 15.31 -9.74 -6.49
N ARG A 206 15.85 -10.12 -7.64
CA ARG A 206 15.08 -10.53 -8.82
C ARG A 206 14.11 -11.67 -8.54
N ARG A 207 14.36 -12.50 -7.52
CA ARG A 207 13.45 -13.61 -7.18
C ARG A 207 12.18 -13.09 -6.54
N VAL A 208 12.27 -12.06 -5.70
CA VAL A 208 11.10 -11.37 -5.11
C VAL A 208 10.34 -10.61 -6.18
N VAL A 209 11.03 -9.91 -7.08
CA VAL A 209 10.39 -9.23 -8.22
C VAL A 209 9.62 -10.23 -9.09
N ARG A 210 10.24 -11.37 -9.43
CA ARG A 210 9.56 -12.46 -10.16
C ARG A 210 8.35 -13.03 -9.43
N LEU A 211 8.39 -13.09 -8.09
CA LEU A 211 7.27 -13.56 -7.29
C LEU A 211 6.06 -12.61 -7.42
N ILE A 212 6.30 -11.30 -7.34
CA ILE A 212 5.27 -10.28 -7.56
C ILE A 212 4.73 -10.37 -8.99
N GLN A 213 5.61 -10.46 -9.99
CA GLN A 213 5.22 -10.64 -11.39
C GLN A 213 4.37 -11.90 -11.61
N LYS A 214 4.67 -13.02 -10.93
CA LYS A 214 3.85 -14.24 -10.99
C LYS A 214 2.41 -13.98 -10.54
N TRP A 215 2.19 -13.20 -9.47
CA TRP A 215 0.84 -12.87 -9.01
C TRP A 215 0.10 -11.93 -9.95
N LEU A 216 0.80 -10.90 -10.45
CA LEU A 216 0.24 -9.95 -11.42
C LEU A 216 -0.20 -10.67 -12.71
N ASN A 217 0.58 -11.65 -13.16
CA ASN A 217 0.32 -12.43 -14.39
C ASN A 217 -0.50 -13.70 -14.17
N ALA A 218 -0.91 -14.02 -12.92
CA ALA A 218 -1.59 -15.29 -12.63
C ALA A 218 -2.93 -15.41 -13.40
N GLY A 219 -3.54 -14.26 -13.73
CA GLY A 219 -4.83 -14.16 -14.39
C GLY A 219 -5.98 -14.44 -13.43
N VAL A 220 -7.19 -14.36 -13.96
CA VAL A 220 -8.44 -14.59 -13.24
C VAL A 220 -9.13 -15.81 -13.85
N LEU A 221 -9.68 -16.70 -13.02
CA LEU A 221 -10.57 -17.76 -13.44
C LEU A 221 -12.02 -17.33 -13.19
N GLU A 222 -12.81 -17.32 -14.26
CA GLU A 222 -14.21 -16.91 -14.28
C GLU A 222 -14.98 -17.85 -15.20
N ASP A 223 -16.03 -18.50 -14.67
CA ASP A 223 -16.86 -19.49 -15.39
C ASP A 223 -16.05 -20.57 -16.15
N GLY A 224 -14.99 -21.08 -15.50
CA GLY A 224 -14.10 -22.09 -16.05
C GLY A 224 -13.15 -21.59 -17.14
N LYS A 225 -13.21 -20.30 -17.52
CA LYS A 225 -12.31 -19.67 -18.49
C LYS A 225 -11.23 -18.87 -17.77
N ARG A 226 -9.98 -19.08 -18.18
CA ARG A 226 -8.85 -18.29 -17.69
C ARG A 226 -8.73 -17.01 -18.51
N ILE A 227 -8.91 -15.88 -17.86
CA ILE A 227 -8.76 -14.55 -18.43
C ILE A 227 -7.38 -14.01 -18.04
N ARG A 228 -6.57 -13.68 -19.04
CA ARG A 228 -5.30 -12.99 -18.82
C ARG A 228 -5.59 -11.53 -18.48
N VAL A 229 -4.88 -11.01 -17.49
CA VAL A 229 -5.00 -9.63 -17.03
C VAL A 229 -3.71 -8.92 -17.38
N GLU A 230 -3.77 -7.93 -18.26
CA GLU A 230 -2.60 -7.15 -18.71
C GLU A 230 -2.37 -5.89 -17.85
N GLU A 231 -3.41 -5.42 -17.15
CA GLU A 231 -3.39 -4.28 -16.25
C GLU A 231 -4.19 -4.56 -14.98
N GLY A 232 -3.81 -3.90 -13.89
CA GLY A 232 -4.50 -3.99 -12.61
C GLY A 232 -3.94 -5.07 -11.68
N THR A 233 -4.30 -5.00 -10.40
CA THR A 233 -3.94 -6.02 -9.41
C THR A 233 -5.21 -6.76 -8.99
N PRO A 234 -5.17 -8.10 -8.80
CA PRO A 234 -6.31 -8.82 -8.25
C PRO A 234 -6.80 -8.18 -6.94
N GLN A 235 -8.01 -7.61 -6.97
CA GLN A 235 -8.65 -7.05 -5.79
C GLN A 235 -8.98 -8.21 -4.83
N GLY A 236 -8.20 -8.36 -3.75
CA GLY A 236 -8.34 -9.47 -2.79
C GLY A 236 -7.05 -10.25 -2.50
N GLY A 237 -5.97 -9.98 -3.25
CA GLY A 237 -4.62 -10.42 -2.88
C GLY A 237 -4.13 -9.73 -1.60
N SER A 238 -3.49 -10.48 -0.71
CA SER A 238 -2.89 -9.93 0.52
C SER A 238 -1.76 -8.94 0.24
N ALA A 239 -1.12 -9.03 -0.93
CA ALA A 239 -0.07 -8.11 -1.36
C ALA A 239 -0.60 -6.84 -2.04
N SER A 240 -1.81 -6.86 -2.60
CA SER A 240 -2.35 -5.78 -3.43
C SER A 240 -2.36 -4.41 -2.72
N PRO A 241 -2.74 -4.30 -1.43
CA PRO A 241 -2.74 -2.99 -0.75
C PRO A 241 -1.34 -2.36 -0.61
N LEU A 242 -0.31 -3.16 -0.32
CA LEU A 242 1.07 -2.65 -0.25
C LEU A 242 1.54 -2.19 -1.62
N LEU A 243 1.31 -3.00 -2.66
CA LEU A 243 1.72 -2.67 -4.03
C LEU A 243 1.03 -1.40 -4.55
N ALA A 244 -0.26 -1.23 -4.26
CA ALA A 244 -1.00 0.01 -4.50
C ALA A 244 -0.35 1.22 -3.82
N ASN A 245 0.01 1.08 -2.54
CA ASN A 245 0.70 2.14 -1.80
C ASN A 245 2.09 2.46 -2.37
N VAL A 246 2.86 1.45 -2.80
CA VAL A 246 4.13 1.66 -3.50
C VAL A 246 3.90 2.46 -4.78
N TYR A 247 2.90 2.10 -5.58
CA TYR A 247 2.56 2.82 -6.81
C TYR A 247 2.26 4.30 -6.56
N LEU A 248 1.31 4.58 -5.65
CA LEU A 248 0.92 5.96 -5.32
C LEU A 248 2.01 6.72 -4.58
N HIS A 249 2.92 6.03 -3.89
CA HIS A 249 4.08 6.69 -3.29
C HIS A 249 4.94 7.40 -4.34
N TYR A 250 5.25 6.71 -5.44
CA TYR A 250 6.08 7.28 -6.51
C TYR A 250 5.29 8.21 -7.45
N VAL A 251 4.04 7.87 -7.76
CA VAL A 251 3.22 8.67 -8.69
C VAL A 251 2.74 9.96 -8.02
N PHE A 252 2.23 9.86 -6.80
CA PHE A 252 1.57 10.95 -6.08
C PHE A 252 2.39 11.48 -4.89
N ASP A 253 2.71 10.67 -3.88
CA ASP A 253 3.22 11.16 -2.58
C ASP A 253 4.53 11.96 -2.73
N LEU A 254 5.51 11.39 -3.44
CA LEU A 254 6.79 12.08 -3.69
C LEU A 254 6.61 13.29 -4.61
N TRP A 255 5.68 13.20 -5.58
CA TRP A 255 5.40 14.28 -6.51
C TRP A 255 4.77 15.49 -5.80
N ILE A 256 3.73 15.30 -4.99
CA ILE A 256 3.12 16.39 -4.22
C ILE A 256 4.09 16.97 -3.19
N GLN A 257 4.93 16.13 -2.57
CA GLN A 257 5.96 16.62 -1.66
C GLN A 257 6.95 17.55 -2.37
N ALA A 258 7.35 17.22 -3.60
CA ALA A 258 8.19 18.09 -4.42
C ALA A 258 7.43 19.32 -4.93
N TRP A 259 6.17 19.16 -5.36
CA TRP A 259 5.31 20.24 -5.83
C TRP A 259 5.15 21.34 -4.78
N ARG A 260 4.90 20.97 -3.52
CA ARG A 260 4.82 21.91 -2.39
C ARG A 260 6.09 22.73 -2.17
N ARG A 261 7.27 22.18 -2.49
CA ARG A 261 8.54 22.90 -2.34
C ARG A 261 8.74 23.96 -3.41
N LYS A 262 8.04 23.86 -4.54
CA LYS A 262 8.09 24.84 -5.63
C LYS A 262 7.32 26.14 -5.32
N ARG A 263 6.85 26.28 -4.08
CA ARG A 263 6.16 27.44 -3.50
C ARG A 263 4.77 27.70 -4.13
N PRO A 264 3.73 26.94 -3.72
CA PRO A 264 2.36 27.42 -3.84
C PRO A 264 2.22 28.76 -3.08
N HIS A 265 1.27 29.60 -3.49
CA HIS A 265 1.03 30.92 -2.94
C HIS A 265 0.48 30.91 -1.49
N GLY A 266 0.46 29.76 -0.81
CA GLY A 266 -0.01 29.62 0.57
C GLY A 266 0.07 28.20 1.13
N ASP A 267 -0.70 27.96 2.20
CA ASP A 267 -0.77 26.66 2.88
C ASP A 267 -1.35 25.56 1.99
N VAL A 268 -0.74 24.37 2.05
CA VAL A 268 -1.22 23.15 1.39
C VAL A 268 -1.16 21.96 2.34
N ILE A 269 -2.31 21.31 2.57
CA ILE A 269 -2.43 20.09 3.36
C ILE A 269 -2.81 18.90 2.47
N VAL A 270 -2.42 17.69 2.86
CA VAL A 270 -2.80 16.46 2.14
C VAL A 270 -2.99 15.37 3.16
N VAL A 271 -4.00 14.56 2.92
CA VAL A 271 -4.22 13.28 3.58
C VAL A 271 -4.56 12.27 2.49
N ARG A 272 -3.95 11.09 2.56
CA ARG A 272 -4.23 9.98 1.67
C ARG A 272 -4.57 8.72 2.46
N PHE A 273 -5.69 8.10 2.14
CA PHE A 273 -6.05 6.79 2.63
C PHE A 273 -6.23 5.84 1.44
N ALA A 274 -5.21 5.04 1.14
CA ALA A 274 -5.16 4.24 -0.07
C ALA A 274 -5.29 5.11 -1.34
N ASP A 275 -6.33 4.93 -2.13
CA ASP A 275 -6.69 5.72 -3.32
C ASP A 275 -7.53 6.96 -3.03
N ASP A 276 -8.17 7.05 -1.87
CA ASP A 276 -8.89 8.25 -1.42
C ASP A 276 -7.88 9.33 -1.00
N ILE A 277 -7.91 10.48 -1.67
CA ILE A 277 -6.94 11.57 -1.45
C ILE A 277 -7.70 12.88 -1.28
N VAL A 278 -7.39 13.61 -0.20
CA VAL A 278 -7.89 14.97 0.02
C VAL A 278 -6.71 15.93 0.09
N VAL A 279 -6.76 16.99 -0.71
CA VAL A 279 -5.75 18.06 -0.72
C VAL A 279 -6.41 19.40 -0.43
N GLY A 280 -5.96 20.08 0.62
CA GLY A 280 -6.46 21.42 0.98
C GLY A 280 -5.48 22.50 0.53
N PHE A 281 -6.00 23.62 0.05
CA PHE A 281 -5.26 24.77 -0.46
C PHE A 281 -5.78 26.08 0.13
N GLN A 282 -4.87 27.03 0.33
CA GLN A 282 -5.25 28.41 0.64
C GLN A 282 -5.80 29.16 -0.58
N SER A 283 -5.20 28.98 -1.75
CA SER A 283 -5.55 29.69 -2.98
C SER A 283 -6.32 28.79 -3.95
N LYS A 284 -7.37 29.35 -4.58
CA LYS A 284 -8.10 28.67 -5.66
C LYS A 284 -7.19 28.39 -6.87
N ALA A 285 -6.35 29.36 -7.22
CA ALA A 285 -5.45 29.26 -8.36
C ALA A 285 -4.46 28.11 -8.20
N ASP A 286 -3.89 27.94 -6.99
CA ASP A 286 -3.00 26.82 -6.69
C ASP A 286 -3.74 25.48 -6.79
N ALA A 287 -5.00 25.41 -6.34
CA ALA A 287 -5.80 24.19 -6.42
C ALA A 287 -6.14 23.80 -7.87
N GLU A 288 -6.50 24.78 -8.70
CA GLU A 288 -6.78 24.58 -10.13
C GLU A 288 -5.51 24.19 -10.90
N GLN A 289 -4.39 24.88 -10.65
CA GLN A 289 -3.08 24.53 -11.21
C GLN A 289 -2.67 23.11 -10.81
N PHE A 290 -2.77 22.80 -9.52
CA PHE A 290 -2.44 21.47 -9.00
C PHE A 290 -3.28 20.39 -9.67
N ARG A 291 -4.60 20.60 -9.81
CA ARG A 291 -5.50 19.64 -10.47
C ARG A 291 -5.08 19.38 -11.92
N ALA A 292 -4.75 20.44 -12.67
CA ALA A 292 -4.30 20.31 -14.06
C ALA A 292 -2.97 19.54 -14.18
N GLU A 293 -1.97 19.92 -13.37
CA GLU A 293 -0.67 19.24 -13.36
C GLU A 293 -0.75 17.79 -12.86
N LEU A 294 -1.61 17.54 -11.86
CA LEU A 294 -1.83 16.19 -11.33
C LEU A 294 -2.49 15.30 -12.38
N THR A 295 -3.44 15.82 -13.15
CA THR A 295 -4.10 15.07 -14.24
C THR A 295 -3.07 14.59 -15.25
N GLU A 296 -2.18 15.48 -15.69
CA GLU A 296 -1.08 15.13 -16.60
C GLU A 296 -0.07 14.19 -15.95
N ARG A 297 0.25 14.38 -14.67
CA ARG A 297 1.11 13.49 -13.91
C ARG A 297 0.54 12.07 -13.86
N MET A 298 -0.73 11.91 -13.52
CA MET A 298 -1.41 10.60 -13.41
C MET A 298 -1.43 9.87 -14.75
N ARG A 299 -1.74 10.58 -15.85
CA ARG A 299 -1.78 10.02 -17.20
C ARG A 299 -0.46 9.37 -17.61
N LYS A 300 0.69 9.95 -17.23
CA LYS A 300 2.03 9.39 -17.51
C LYS A 300 2.26 8.01 -16.88
N PHE A 301 1.49 7.67 -15.86
CA PHE A 301 1.56 6.39 -15.15
C PHE A 301 0.26 5.60 -15.30
N ASN A 302 -0.46 5.76 -16.41
CA ASN A 302 -1.65 4.98 -16.74
C ASN A 302 -2.81 5.13 -15.73
N LEU A 303 -2.85 6.25 -15.00
CA LEU A 303 -3.93 6.57 -14.07
C LEU A 303 -4.77 7.73 -14.60
N GLU A 304 -6.06 7.72 -14.26
CA GLU A 304 -7.02 8.76 -14.64
C GLU A 304 -7.77 9.23 -13.38
N LEU A 305 -7.90 10.54 -13.20
CA LEU A 305 -8.77 11.10 -12.17
C LEU A 305 -10.23 10.92 -12.59
N HIS A 306 -11.10 10.55 -11.66
CA HIS A 306 -12.52 10.39 -11.95
C HIS A 306 -13.18 11.75 -12.17
N PRO A 307 -13.76 12.02 -13.36
CA PRO A 307 -14.20 13.37 -13.74
C PRO A 307 -15.33 13.92 -12.85
N GLU A 308 -16.31 13.09 -12.50
CA GLU A 308 -17.50 13.50 -11.73
C GLU A 308 -17.31 13.47 -10.20
N LYS A 309 -16.42 12.62 -9.72
CA LYS A 309 -16.16 12.45 -8.29
C LYS A 309 -15.03 13.33 -7.79
N THR A 310 -14.09 13.68 -8.67
CA THR A 310 -13.05 14.66 -8.33
C THR A 310 -13.66 16.05 -8.27
N ARG A 311 -13.65 16.68 -7.10
CA ARG A 311 -14.35 17.94 -6.83
C ARG A 311 -13.45 18.94 -6.16
N LEU A 312 -13.50 20.18 -6.64
CA LEU A 312 -12.90 21.33 -5.98
C LEU A 312 -14.00 22.10 -5.25
N LEU A 313 -13.91 22.16 -3.93
CA LEU A 313 -14.91 22.75 -3.05
C LEU A 313 -14.31 23.95 -2.33
N GLU A 314 -15.03 25.06 -2.27
CA GLU A 314 -14.70 26.12 -1.33
C GLU A 314 -15.09 25.66 0.08
N PHE A 315 -14.14 25.62 1.00
CA PHE A 315 -14.30 24.99 2.31
C PHE A 315 -13.38 25.61 3.35
N GLY A 316 -13.88 25.76 4.58
CA GLY A 316 -13.10 26.15 5.74
C GLY A 316 -13.59 27.45 6.39
N PRO A 317 -13.22 27.69 7.66
CA PRO A 317 -13.65 28.86 8.41
C PRO A 317 -13.16 30.17 7.78
N PHE A 318 -12.02 30.13 7.10
CA PHE A 318 -11.41 31.28 6.43
C PHE A 318 -12.10 31.65 5.11
N ALA A 319 -12.75 30.69 4.43
CA ALA A 319 -13.51 30.96 3.21
C ALA A 319 -14.80 31.74 3.50
N ILE A 320 -15.45 31.45 4.64
CA ILE A 320 -16.67 32.15 5.08
C ILE A 320 -16.40 33.66 5.26
N ASN A 321 -15.25 34.02 5.82
CA ASN A 321 -14.87 35.41 6.06
C ASN A 321 -14.56 36.19 4.77
N ASN A 322 -14.18 35.51 3.68
CA ASN A 322 -13.92 36.14 2.39
C ASN A 322 -15.19 36.36 1.55
N ARG A 323 -16.34 35.82 1.98
CA ARG A 323 -17.64 36.03 1.33
C ARG A 323 -18.42 37.23 1.87
N GLN A 324 -17.91 37.89 2.91
CA GLN A 324 -18.45 39.14 3.48
C GLN A 324 -17.73 40.34 2.89
#